data_AF-A0A7V3CEZ6-F1
#
_entry.id   AF-A0A7V3CEZ6-F1
#
_cell.length_a   1.000
_cell.length_b   1.000
_cell.length_c   1.000
_cell.angle_alpha   90.00
_cell.angle_beta   90.00
_cell.angle_gamma   90.00
#
_symmetry.space_group_name_H-M   'P 1'
#
loop_
_entity.id
_entity.type
_entity.pdbx_description
1 polymer ?
#
loop_
_entity_poly.entity_id
_entity_poly.type
_entity_poly.pdbx_seq_one_letter_code
_entity_poly.pdbx_strand_id
1 'polypeptide(L)'
;MKSFVAGIRLVVLTIAIVVAAYTAVLLAVAGAIAPQAAQGSLLKNAEGIIVGSSLLAQKFTRPEYFWSRPSAVDYNASATGGSNKSPTSGDLTDRAAKTVAAYGATREKPLPAELAAASGGGMDPHITEAGALYQA
;
A
#
# COMPACT_ATOMS: atom_id res chain seq x y z
N MET A 1 39.93 -26.07 -16.14
CA MET A 1 40.06 -24.60 -16.33
C MET A 1 39.09 -24.05 -17.38
N LYS A 2 39.01 -24.59 -18.61
CA LYS A 2 38.12 -24.09 -19.68
C LYS A 2 36.63 -24.05 -19.27
N SER A 3 36.11 -25.10 -18.65
CA SER A 3 34.71 -25.16 -18.19
C SER A 3 34.41 -24.18 -17.06
N PHE A 4 35.39 -23.87 -16.21
CA PHE A 4 35.26 -22.89 -15.13
C PHE A 4 35.14 -21.47 -15.68
N VAL A 5 35.98 -21.11 -16.65
CA VAL A 5 35.91 -19.81 -17.35
C VAL A 5 34.60 -19.67 -18.14
N ALA A 6 34.13 -20.74 -18.79
CA ALA A 6 32.85 -20.75 -19.47
C ALA A 6 31.68 -20.51 -18.49
N GLY A 7 31.72 -21.12 -17.30
CA GLY A 7 30.74 -20.89 -16.23
C GLY A 7 30.68 -19.43 -15.78
N ILE A 8 31.84 -18.80 -15.52
CA ILE A 8 31.89 -17.37 -15.15
C ILE A 8 31.30 -16.49 -16.25
N ARG A 9 31.64 -16.74 -17.53
CA ARG A 9 31.10 -15.97 -18.65
C ARG A 9 29.58 -16.09 -18.75
N LEU A 10 29.06 -17.29 -18.57
CA LEU A 10 27.62 -17.51 -18.56
C LEU A 10 26.95 -16.73 -17.43
N VAL A 11 27.48 -16.80 -16.20
CA VAL A 11 26.94 -16.06 -15.05
C VAL A 11 26.93 -14.55 -15.31
N VAL A 12 28.05 -13.99 -15.78
CA VAL A 12 28.15 -12.56 -16.10
C VAL A 12 27.17 -12.17 -17.19
N LEU A 13 27.05 -12.97 -18.25
CA LEU A 13 26.10 -12.72 -19.33
C LEU A 13 24.65 -12.78 -18.84
N THR A 14 24.30 -13.76 -18.01
CA THR A 14 22.96 -13.88 -17.43
C THR A 14 22.63 -12.70 -16.52
N ILE A 15 23.57 -12.27 -15.67
CA ILE A 15 23.39 -11.07 -14.83
C ILE A 15 23.21 -9.83 -15.72
N ALA A 16 24.05 -9.65 -16.74
CA ALA A 16 23.94 -8.51 -17.66
C ALA A 16 22.58 -8.46 -18.37
N ILE A 17 22.07 -9.61 -18.81
CA ILE A 17 20.78 -9.69 -19.50
C ILE A 17 19.62 -9.46 -18.52
N VAL A 18 19.56 -10.18 -17.39
CA VAL A 18 18.40 -10.19 -16.50
C VAL A 18 18.36 -8.97 -15.58
N VAL A 19 19.51 -8.52 -15.07
CA VAL A 19 19.56 -7.40 -14.13
C VAL A 19 19.64 -6.07 -14.86
N ALA A 20 20.45 -5.96 -15.92
CA ALA A 20 20.65 -4.67 -16.60
C ALA A 20 19.74 -4.52 -17.83
N ALA A 21 19.88 -5.39 -18.84
CA ALA A 21 19.16 -5.20 -20.10
C ALA A 21 17.64 -5.28 -19.91
N TYR A 22 17.15 -6.28 -19.18
CA TYR A 22 15.71 -6.45 -18.94
C TYR A 22 15.10 -5.29 -18.14
N THR A 23 15.72 -4.87 -17.02
CA THR A 23 15.18 -3.76 -16.21
C THR A 23 15.24 -2.43 -16.95
N ALA A 24 16.29 -2.18 -17.75
CA ALA A 24 16.40 -0.97 -18.56
C ALA A 24 15.33 -0.90 -19.64
N VAL A 25 15.06 -2.02 -20.32
CA VAL A 25 13.97 -2.11 -21.32
C VAL A 25 12.63 -1.86 -20.66
N LEU A 26 12.34 -2.48 -19.51
CA LEU A 26 11.09 -2.24 -18.79
C LEU A 26 10.94 -0.78 -18.36
N LEU A 27 11.99 -0.17 -17.82
CA LEU A 27 11.96 1.23 -17.39
C LEU A 27 11.73 2.17 -18.59
N ALA A 28 12.41 1.94 -19.71
CA ALA A 28 12.26 2.74 -20.91
C ALA A 28 10.84 2.64 -21.50
N VAL A 29 10.31 1.42 -21.60
CA VAL A 29 8.96 1.18 -22.11
C VAL A 29 7.92 1.80 -21.17
N ALA A 30 7.99 1.53 -19.87
CA ALA A 30 7.05 2.08 -18.89
C ALA A 30 7.10 3.62 -18.85
N GLY A 31 8.31 4.20 -18.91
CA GLY A 31 8.49 5.65 -18.97
C GLY A 31 7.91 6.28 -20.24
N ALA A 32 7.93 5.57 -21.38
CA ALA A 32 7.39 6.06 -22.63
C ALA A 32 5.86 5.97 -22.70
N ILE A 33 5.26 4.86 -22.24
CA ILE A 33 3.81 4.60 -22.43
C ILE A 33 2.95 4.97 -21.20
N ALA A 34 3.52 4.93 -19.99
CA ALA A 34 2.80 5.14 -18.75
C ALA A 34 3.67 5.91 -17.70
N PRO A 35 4.17 7.11 -18.03
CA PRO A 35 5.13 7.84 -17.20
C PRO A 35 4.60 8.13 -15.79
N GLN A 36 3.31 8.41 -15.63
CA GLN A 36 2.71 8.68 -14.32
C GLN A 36 2.77 7.44 -13.42
N ALA A 37 2.41 6.26 -13.93
CA ALA A 37 2.46 5.02 -13.18
C ALA A 37 3.92 4.60 -12.89
N ALA A 38 4.82 4.75 -13.87
CA ALA A 38 6.24 4.46 -13.71
C ALA A 38 6.91 5.33 -12.63
N GLN A 39 6.37 6.53 -12.38
CA GLN A 39 6.84 7.45 -11.34
C GLN A 39 6.07 7.34 -10.03
N GLY A 40 5.25 6.30 -9.85
CA GLY A 40 4.55 6.02 -8.58
C GLY A 40 3.20 6.73 -8.42
N SER A 41 2.58 7.19 -9.52
CA SER A 41 1.24 7.81 -9.54
C SER A 41 1.08 8.97 -8.55
N LEU A 42 2.08 9.85 -8.53
CA LEU A 42 2.14 10.96 -7.59
C LEU A 42 1.03 11.99 -7.86
N LEU A 43 0.40 12.43 -6.78
CA LEU A 43 -0.62 13.48 -6.79
C LEU A 43 0.03 14.82 -6.43
N LYS A 44 -0.37 15.87 -7.14
CA LYS A 44 0.10 17.25 -6.93
C LYS A 44 -1.07 18.18 -6.64
N ASN A 45 -0.87 19.16 -5.77
CA ASN A 45 -1.85 20.22 -5.52
C ASN A 45 -1.81 21.30 -6.62
N ALA A 46 -2.62 22.36 -6.46
CA ALA A 46 -2.70 23.47 -7.41
C ALA A 46 -1.36 24.21 -7.58
N GLU A 47 -0.51 24.20 -6.56
CA GLU A 47 0.82 24.80 -6.56
C GLU A 47 1.91 23.88 -7.15
N GLY A 48 1.55 22.66 -7.57
CA GLY A 48 2.47 21.68 -8.16
C GLY A 48 3.31 20.89 -7.14
N ILE A 49 3.03 21.03 -5.84
CA ILE A 49 3.68 20.33 -4.74
C ILE A 49 3.13 18.90 -4.66
N ILE A 50 4.02 17.92 -4.50
CA ILE A 50 3.62 16.51 -4.30
C ILE A 50 2.94 16.38 -2.93
N VAL A 51 1.70 15.93 -2.93
CA VAL A 51 0.89 15.73 -1.72
C VAL A 51 0.68 14.25 -1.38
N GLY A 52 1.03 13.34 -2.29
CA GLY A 52 0.89 11.91 -2.07
C GLY A 52 0.99 11.09 -3.35
N SER A 53 0.46 9.86 -3.29
CA SER A 53 0.29 8.95 -4.43
C SER A 53 -1.15 8.43 -4.42
N SER A 54 -1.75 8.21 -5.58
CA SER A 54 -3.07 7.57 -5.66
C SER A 54 -3.07 6.12 -5.18
N LEU A 55 -1.89 5.52 -4.99
CA LEU A 55 -1.70 4.13 -4.58
C LEU A 55 -1.40 3.95 -3.09
N LEU A 56 -1.21 5.04 -2.34
CA LEU A 56 -0.77 4.99 -0.94
C LEU A 56 -1.76 5.71 -0.02
N ALA A 57 -2.22 4.99 1.00
CA ALA A 57 -2.99 5.58 2.08
C ALA A 57 -2.15 6.54 2.92
N GLN A 58 -2.84 7.55 3.45
CA GLN A 58 -2.30 8.48 4.45
C GLN A 58 -3.14 8.42 5.72
N LYS A 59 -2.55 8.87 6.82
CA LYS A 59 -3.20 8.95 8.11
C LYS A 59 -4.15 10.15 8.16
N PHE A 60 -5.42 9.91 7.90
CA PHE A 60 -6.48 10.89 8.12
C PHE A 60 -7.12 10.67 9.49
N THR A 61 -7.21 11.73 10.30
CA THR A 61 -7.79 11.68 11.66
C THR A 61 -8.85 12.74 11.90
N ARG A 62 -9.05 13.65 10.93
CA ARG A 62 -10.01 14.75 11.04
C ARG A 62 -11.38 14.27 10.51
N PRO A 63 -12.50 14.68 11.11
CA PRO A 63 -13.83 14.18 10.78
C PRO A 63 -14.32 14.56 9.37
N GLU A 64 -13.79 15.63 8.78
CA GLU A 64 -14.14 16.07 7.42
C GLU A 64 -13.51 15.23 6.30
N TYR A 65 -12.61 14.30 6.64
CA TYR A 65 -11.96 13.42 5.66
C TYR A 65 -12.50 12.00 5.79
N PHE A 66 -12.56 11.30 4.65
CA PHE A 66 -12.71 9.86 4.67
C PHE A 66 -11.49 9.21 5.31
N TRP A 67 -11.76 8.32 6.26
CA TRP A 67 -10.74 7.53 6.92
C TRP A 67 -10.53 6.25 6.10
N SER A 68 -9.28 6.06 5.71
CA SER A 68 -8.82 4.84 5.03
C SER A 68 -8.83 3.65 5.98
N ARG A 69 -8.66 2.45 5.44
CA ARG A 69 -8.56 1.24 6.25
C ARG A 69 -7.43 1.36 7.29
N PRO A 70 -7.59 0.81 8.50
CA PRO A 70 -6.55 0.88 9.51
C PRO A 70 -5.20 0.35 9.01
N SER A 71 -4.13 1.05 9.35
CA SER A 71 -2.77 0.63 9.05
C SER A 71 -2.13 -0.08 10.25
N ALA A 72 -1.44 -1.19 9.99
CA ALA A 72 -0.61 -1.86 10.99
C ALA A 72 0.78 -1.22 11.15
N VAL A 73 1.17 -0.32 10.23
CA VAL A 73 2.48 0.34 10.17
C VAL A 73 2.36 1.87 10.27
N ASP A 74 1.26 2.36 10.82
CA ASP A 74 0.93 3.79 10.94
C ASP A 74 1.09 4.58 9.64
N TYR A 75 0.70 3.97 8.51
CA TYR A 75 0.80 4.54 7.16
C TYR A 75 2.24 4.91 6.75
N ASN A 76 3.24 4.26 7.35
CA ASN A 76 4.65 4.43 7.00
C ASN A 76 5.01 3.60 5.75
N ALA A 77 5.17 4.29 4.62
CA ALA A 77 5.53 3.68 3.34
C ALA A 77 6.91 2.99 3.33
N SER A 78 7.80 3.28 4.29
CA SER A 78 9.11 2.61 4.42
C SER A 78 9.05 1.30 5.21
N ALA A 79 7.95 1.02 5.91
CA ALA A 79 7.81 -0.14 6.81
C ALA A 79 6.78 -1.17 6.35
N THR A 80 6.09 -0.94 5.22
CA THR A 80 4.92 -1.67 4.68
C THR A 80 4.72 -3.09 5.21
N GLY A 81 3.52 -3.38 5.69
CA GLY A 81 3.23 -4.67 6.29
C GLY A 81 1.85 -4.78 6.92
N GLY A 82 1.45 -6.02 7.18
CA GLY A 82 0.18 -6.38 7.80
C GLY A 82 0.29 -6.55 9.31
N SER A 83 -0.85 -6.59 9.99
CA SER A 83 -0.88 -6.79 11.45
C SER A 83 -0.41 -8.18 11.89
N ASN A 84 -0.56 -9.19 11.03
CA ASN A 84 -0.18 -10.59 11.25
C ASN A 84 -0.66 -11.15 12.61
N LYS A 85 -1.84 -10.71 13.07
CA LYS A 85 -2.45 -11.17 14.33
C LYS A 85 -3.41 -12.33 14.07
N SER A 86 -3.40 -13.29 15.00
CA SER A 86 -4.40 -14.36 15.05
C SER A 86 -5.79 -13.78 15.35
N PRO A 87 -6.88 -14.38 14.83
CA PRO A 87 -8.25 -14.05 15.24
C PRO A 87 -8.52 -14.18 16.75
N THR A 88 -7.71 -14.97 17.47
CA THR A 88 -7.81 -15.15 18.93
C THR A 88 -6.96 -14.16 19.74
N SER A 89 -6.29 -13.21 19.08
CA SER A 89 -5.39 -12.25 19.74
C SER A 89 -6.16 -11.19 20.52
N GLY A 90 -5.83 -11.00 21.81
CA GLY A 90 -6.35 -9.90 22.63
C GLY A 90 -6.07 -8.52 22.01
N ASP A 91 -4.83 -8.28 21.56
CA ASP A 91 -4.44 -7.02 20.89
C ASP A 91 -5.35 -6.66 19.70
N LEU A 92 -5.77 -7.67 18.93
CA LEU A 92 -6.60 -7.47 17.75
C LEU A 92 -8.00 -7.03 18.17
N THR A 93 -8.57 -7.70 19.18
CA THR A 93 -9.85 -7.35 19.79
C THR A 93 -9.82 -5.94 20.36
N ASP A 94 -8.77 -5.59 21.10
CA ASP A 94 -8.63 -4.26 21.72
C ASP A 94 -8.53 -3.15 20.66
N ARG A 95 -7.73 -3.36 19.61
CA ARG A 95 -7.64 -2.43 18.48
C ARG A 95 -9.00 -2.29 17.79
N ALA A 96 -9.66 -3.40 17.50
CA ALA A 96 -10.97 -3.39 16.83
C ALA A 96 -12.02 -2.66 17.67
N ALA A 97 -12.06 -2.89 18.98
CA ALA A 97 -12.96 -2.19 19.89
C ALA A 97 -12.74 -0.67 19.87
N LYS A 98 -11.48 -0.22 19.88
CA LYS A 98 -11.13 1.22 19.75
C LYS A 98 -11.58 1.79 18.42
N THR A 99 -11.39 1.05 17.32
CA THR A 99 -11.84 1.49 15.99
C THR A 99 -13.35 1.58 15.91
N VAL A 100 -14.08 0.56 16.38
CA VAL A 100 -15.55 0.54 16.43
C VAL A 100 -16.09 1.72 17.24
N ALA A 101 -15.47 2.01 18.38
CA ALA A 101 -15.83 3.16 19.21
C ALA A 101 -15.56 4.50 18.51
N ALA A 102 -14.44 4.64 17.79
CA ALA A 102 -14.09 5.86 17.06
C ALA A 102 -15.09 6.18 15.93
N TYR A 103 -15.69 5.15 15.31
CA TYR A 103 -16.76 5.31 14.31
C TYR A 103 -18.16 5.44 14.91
N GLY A 104 -18.32 5.37 16.24
CA GLY A 104 -19.63 5.46 16.90
C GLY A 104 -20.61 4.38 16.45
N ALA A 105 -20.12 3.19 16.08
CA ALA A 105 -20.98 2.14 15.53
C ALA A 105 -21.96 1.58 16.57
N THR A 106 -23.18 1.31 16.13
CA THR A 106 -24.24 0.73 16.98
C THR A 106 -24.74 -0.57 16.38
N ARG A 107 -25.65 -1.26 17.07
CA ARG A 107 -26.26 -2.50 16.56
C ARG A 107 -27.14 -2.22 15.33
N GLU A 108 -27.73 -1.04 15.26
CA GLU A 108 -28.59 -0.55 14.19
C GLU A 108 -27.78 0.01 13.01
N LYS A 109 -26.56 0.52 13.28
CA LYS A 109 -25.60 1.01 12.29
C LYS A 109 -24.26 0.24 12.45
N PRO A 110 -24.19 -1.04 12.02
CA PRO A 110 -22.99 -1.85 12.22
C PRO A 110 -21.84 -1.35 11.32
N LEU A 111 -20.63 -1.30 11.88
CA LEU A 111 -19.44 -0.89 11.15
C LEU A 111 -19.08 -1.92 10.06
N PRO A 112 -18.89 -1.52 8.80
CA PRO A 112 -18.34 -2.39 7.76
C PRO A 112 -16.99 -2.97 8.18
N ALA A 113 -16.80 -4.28 7.97
CA ALA A 113 -15.62 -5.00 8.45
C ALA A 113 -14.30 -4.43 7.91
N GLU A 114 -14.30 -3.87 6.69
CA GLU A 114 -13.10 -3.26 6.10
C GLU A 114 -12.59 -2.03 6.87
N LEU A 115 -13.48 -1.28 7.52
CA LEU A 115 -13.13 -0.09 8.31
C LEU A 115 -12.58 -0.49 9.69
N ALA A 116 -12.90 -1.70 10.16
CA ALA A 116 -12.35 -2.27 11.39
C ALA A 116 -11.04 -3.05 11.15
N ALA A 117 -10.93 -3.74 10.03
CA ALA A 117 -9.84 -4.66 9.72
C ALA A 117 -8.66 -3.96 9.05
N ALA A 118 -7.47 -4.08 9.65
CA ALA A 118 -6.26 -3.51 9.07
C ALA A 118 -5.92 -4.15 7.71
N SER A 119 -5.37 -3.35 6.79
CA SER A 119 -4.97 -3.83 5.47
C SER A 119 -3.69 -4.68 5.52
N GLY A 120 -3.52 -5.59 4.55
CA GLY A 120 -2.39 -6.52 4.50
C GLY A 120 -1.04 -5.86 4.19
N GLY A 121 -1.03 -4.75 3.45
CA GLY A 121 0.17 -3.96 3.19
C GLY A 121 0.31 -2.73 4.09
N GLY A 122 -0.72 -2.42 4.89
CA GLY A 122 -0.75 -1.24 5.76
C GLY A 122 -0.85 0.10 5.02
N MET A 123 -0.99 0.10 3.70
CA MET A 123 -1.00 1.30 2.84
C MET A 123 -2.21 1.35 1.90
N ASP A 124 -3.27 0.60 2.17
CA ASP A 124 -4.43 0.49 1.28
C ASP A 124 -5.30 1.76 1.29
N PRO A 125 -5.34 2.55 0.20
CA PRO A 125 -6.13 3.77 0.13
C PRO A 125 -7.61 3.50 -0.16
N HIS A 126 -7.99 2.25 -0.44
CA HIS A 126 -9.32 1.92 -0.91
C HIS A 126 -10.25 1.49 0.23
N ILE A 127 -11.50 1.92 0.12
CA ILE A 127 -12.65 1.43 0.87
C ILE A 127 -13.78 1.17 -0.13
N THR A 128 -14.69 0.26 0.18
CA THR A 128 -15.89 0.07 -0.64
C THR A 128 -16.78 1.31 -0.57
N GLU A 129 -17.67 1.43 -1.55
CA GLU A 129 -18.72 2.46 -1.55
C GLU A 129 -19.56 2.42 -0.27
N ALA A 130 -19.88 1.22 0.24
CA ALA A 130 -20.61 1.07 1.50
C ALA A 130 -19.83 1.61 2.70
N GLY A 131 -18.50 1.39 2.73
CA GLY A 131 -17.60 1.96 3.73
C GLY A 131 -17.51 3.48 3.64
N ALA A 132 -17.54 4.04 2.43
CA ALA A 132 -17.57 5.49 2.23
C ALA A 132 -18.92 6.09 2.67
N LEU A 133 -20.05 5.52 2.24
CA LEU A 133 -21.39 5.96 2.62
C LEU A 133 -21.65 5.85 4.13
N TYR A 134 -21.04 4.89 4.81
CA TYR A 134 -21.12 4.79 6.27
C TYR A 134 -20.57 6.05 6.98
N GLN A 135 -19.54 6.68 6.38
CA GLN A 135 -18.84 7.86 6.91
C GLN A 135 -19.49 9.19 6.52
N ALA A 136 -20.50 9.19 5.65
CA ALA A 136 -21.32 10.35 5.29
C ALA A 136 -22.45 10.61 6.31
#